data_AF-A0AAW2B9E3-F1
#
_entry.id   AF-A0AAW2B9E3-F1
#
_cell.length_a   1.000
_cell.length_b   1.000
_cell.length_c   1.000
_cell.angle_alpha   90.00
_cell.angle_beta   90.00
_cell.angle_gamma   90.00
#
_symmetry.space_group_name_H-M   'P 1'
#
loop_
_entity.id
_entity.type
_entity.pdbx_description
1 polymer ?
#
loop_
_entity_poly.entity_id
_entity_poly.type
_entity_poly.pdbx_seq_one_letter_code
_entity_poly.pdbx_strand_id
1 'polypeptide(L)'
;MREQPDCALHVLYRSHSIFLPNEPISLLILKTGVAFGSKGMVFRTTDLQILLTTEFSERRQIFLWIASFASFAVKVPMVPVHIWLPEAHVEAPTAGSVILAGIPLKLGTYGFLRFSIPMFPEATLCSTPFIYTLSAIAIIYTSLTTSRQIDLKKIIAYSSVAHMNLVTIGMFSRAAAVRSPILSYGHTRPKHVCRACDPSTY
;
A
#
# COMPACT_ATOMS: atom_id res chain seq x y z
N MET A 1 22.79 -17.92 -26.31
CA MET A 1 21.66 -18.11 -25.37
C MET A 1 22.06 -19.20 -24.41
N ARG A 2 22.45 -18.86 -23.19
CA ARG A 2 22.80 -19.81 -22.13
C ARG A 2 21.75 -19.57 -21.05
N GLU A 3 20.78 -20.46 -20.90
CA GLU A 3 19.83 -20.39 -19.79
C GLU A 3 20.64 -20.50 -18.49
N GLN A 4 20.60 -19.45 -17.67
CA GLN A 4 21.13 -19.46 -16.31
C GLN A 4 20.00 -19.94 -15.39
N PRO A 5 20.02 -21.19 -14.91
CA PRO A 5 18.98 -21.72 -14.01
C PRO A 5 18.89 -20.95 -12.68
N ASP A 6 19.96 -20.25 -12.28
CA ASP A 6 19.98 -19.44 -11.04
C ASP A 6 19.15 -18.15 -11.14
N CYS A 7 19.02 -17.57 -12.33
CA CYS A 7 18.33 -16.28 -12.51
C CYS A 7 16.81 -16.45 -12.33
N ALA A 8 16.25 -17.54 -12.85
CA ALA A 8 14.83 -17.86 -12.69
C ALA A 8 14.47 -18.18 -11.24
N LEU A 9 15.33 -18.92 -10.52
CA LEU A 9 15.12 -19.23 -9.11
C LEU A 9 15.19 -17.97 -8.22
N HIS A 10 16.13 -17.06 -8.51
CA HIS A 10 16.25 -15.78 -7.81
C HIS A 10 15.04 -14.87 -8.07
N VAL A 11 14.57 -14.80 -9.32
CA VAL A 11 13.34 -14.08 -9.69
C VAL A 11 12.11 -14.71 -9.03
N LEU A 12 12.01 -16.03 -8.94
CA LEU A 12 10.88 -16.71 -8.28
C LEU A 12 10.91 -16.55 -6.75
N TYR A 13 12.07 -16.71 -6.10
CA TYR A 13 12.24 -16.50 -4.66
C TYR A 13 11.90 -15.07 -4.24
N ARG A 14 12.26 -14.10 -5.09
CA ARG A 14 12.02 -12.69 -4.80
C ARG A 14 10.65 -12.20 -5.26
N SER A 15 10.06 -12.83 -6.27
CA SER A 15 8.61 -12.78 -6.53
C SER A 15 7.80 -13.26 -5.34
N HIS A 16 8.23 -14.35 -4.69
CA HIS A 16 7.67 -14.79 -3.41
C HIS A 16 7.85 -13.71 -2.32
N SER A 17 9.01 -13.07 -2.19
CA SER A 17 9.21 -11.99 -1.21
C SER A 17 8.34 -10.74 -1.45
N ILE A 18 7.92 -10.50 -2.70
CA ILE A 18 6.98 -9.42 -3.09
C ILE A 18 5.52 -9.81 -2.79
N PHE A 19 5.14 -11.07 -3.04
CA PHE A 19 3.76 -11.55 -2.88
C PHE A 19 3.43 -12.04 -1.45
N LEU A 20 4.41 -12.61 -0.73
CA LEU A 20 4.25 -13.17 0.62
C LEU A 20 3.82 -12.17 1.70
N PRO A 21 4.14 -10.87 1.70
CA PRO A 21 3.52 -9.93 2.63
C PRO A 21 2.14 -9.45 2.16
N ASN A 22 1.82 -9.56 0.87
CA ASN A 22 0.56 -9.08 0.29
C ASN A 22 -0.61 -10.08 0.39
N GLU A 23 -0.33 -11.38 0.23
CA GLU A 23 -1.33 -12.47 0.25
C GLU A 23 -1.91 -12.81 1.64
N PRO A 24 -1.11 -13.09 2.68
CA PRO A 24 -1.64 -13.57 3.97
C PRO A 24 -2.41 -12.50 4.74
N ILE A 25 -2.20 -11.20 4.45
CA ILE A 25 -2.83 -10.09 5.18
C ILE A 25 -4.13 -9.62 4.50
N SER A 26 -4.29 -9.82 3.18
CA SER A 26 -5.61 -9.71 2.54
C SER A 26 -6.53 -10.84 3.00
N LEU A 27 -5.99 -12.05 3.16
CA LEU A 27 -6.68 -13.16 3.82
C LEU A 27 -6.93 -12.90 5.30
N LEU A 28 -6.10 -12.10 5.99
CA LEU A 28 -6.35 -11.72 7.37
C LEU A 28 -7.62 -10.88 7.51
N ILE A 29 -7.88 -9.88 6.64
CA ILE A 29 -9.14 -9.12 6.66
C ILE A 29 -10.34 -10.05 6.48
N LEU A 30 -10.26 -10.95 5.49
CA LEU A 30 -11.32 -11.94 5.21
C LEU A 30 -11.52 -12.88 6.40
N LYS A 31 -10.43 -13.37 7.00
CA LYS A 31 -10.44 -14.28 8.16
C LYS A 31 -10.82 -13.57 9.45
N THR A 32 -10.49 -12.30 9.68
CA THR A 32 -10.94 -11.54 10.87
C THR A 32 -12.41 -11.20 10.77
N GLY A 33 -12.92 -10.89 9.58
CA GLY A 33 -14.37 -10.74 9.35
C GLY A 33 -15.14 -12.05 9.56
N VAL A 34 -14.60 -13.18 9.09
CA VAL A 34 -15.24 -14.50 9.20
C VAL A 34 -15.06 -15.16 10.59
N ALA A 35 -13.87 -15.05 11.22
CA ALA A 35 -13.56 -15.73 12.48
C ALA A 35 -14.22 -15.07 13.71
N PHE A 36 -14.48 -13.76 13.68
CA PHE A 36 -15.30 -13.11 14.71
C PHE A 36 -16.78 -13.52 14.63
N GLY A 37 -17.21 -14.17 13.55
CA GLY A 37 -18.54 -14.77 13.41
C GLY A 37 -18.76 -16.05 14.22
N SER A 38 -17.70 -16.70 14.73
CA SER A 38 -17.83 -17.98 15.45
C SER A 38 -18.26 -17.83 16.93
N LYS A 39 -18.04 -16.65 17.53
CA LYS A 39 -18.57 -16.29 18.86
C LYS A 39 -19.60 -15.18 18.73
N GLY A 40 -20.70 -15.49 18.05
CA GLY A 40 -21.96 -14.74 18.07
C GLY A 40 -21.86 -13.22 17.92
N MET A 41 -21.43 -12.69 16.76
CA MET A 41 -21.85 -11.35 16.33
C MET A 41 -21.54 -11.06 14.85
N VAL A 42 -22.61 -10.84 14.07
CA VAL A 42 -22.74 -9.96 12.88
C VAL A 42 -21.68 -10.02 11.77
N PHE A 43 -21.40 -11.21 11.22
CA PHE A 43 -21.01 -11.28 9.80
C PHE A 43 -21.78 -12.40 9.10
N ARG A 44 -23.10 -12.19 8.98
CA ARG A 44 -23.98 -13.00 8.13
C ARG A 44 -24.16 -12.40 6.73
N THR A 45 -23.59 -11.21 6.49
CA THR A 45 -23.78 -10.41 5.27
C THR A 45 -22.43 -9.97 4.71
N THR A 46 -22.25 -10.11 3.40
CA THR A 46 -21.08 -9.61 2.65
C THR A 46 -21.32 -8.21 2.07
N ASP A 47 -22.47 -7.61 2.36
CA ASP A 47 -22.85 -6.30 1.84
C ASP A 47 -22.17 -5.17 2.63
N LEU A 48 -21.43 -4.34 1.90
CA LEU A 48 -20.70 -3.20 2.47
C LEU A 48 -21.63 -2.15 3.07
N GLN A 49 -22.81 -1.93 2.48
CA GLN A 49 -23.75 -0.90 2.92
C GLN A 49 -24.33 -1.24 4.29
N ILE A 50 -24.65 -2.52 4.51
CA ILE A 50 -25.13 -3.04 5.80
C ILE A 50 -24.02 -2.93 6.87
N LEU A 51 -22.76 -3.12 6.46
CA LEU A 51 -21.63 -3.05 7.38
C LEU A 51 -21.26 -1.61 7.79
N LEU A 52 -21.59 -0.63 6.95
CA LEU A 52 -21.36 0.79 7.24
C LEU A 52 -22.39 1.36 8.22
N THR A 53 -23.57 0.75 8.33
CA THR A 53 -24.64 1.18 9.23
C THR A 53 -24.63 0.43 10.56
N THR A 54 -23.74 -0.55 10.73
CA THR A 54 -23.63 -1.34 11.96
C THR A 54 -22.69 -0.68 12.96
N GLU A 55 -23.16 -0.54 14.20
CA GLU A 55 -22.36 0.02 15.28
C GLU A 55 -21.50 -1.05 15.95
N PHE A 56 -20.20 -0.77 16.08
CA PHE A 56 -19.24 -1.61 16.80
C PHE A 56 -18.90 -0.99 18.15
N SER A 57 -18.69 -1.82 19.18
CA SER A 57 -18.12 -1.32 20.43
C SER A 57 -16.68 -0.84 20.21
N GLU A 58 -16.27 0.21 20.91
CA GLU A 58 -14.95 0.84 20.82
C GLU A 58 -13.77 -0.16 20.79
N ARG A 59 -13.71 -1.10 21.76
CA ARG A 59 -12.61 -2.11 21.81
C ARG A 59 -12.55 -3.00 20.57
N ARG A 60 -13.71 -3.42 20.04
CA ARG A 60 -13.78 -4.23 18.81
C ARG A 60 -13.38 -3.41 17.59
N GLN A 61 -13.79 -2.14 17.57
CA GLN A 61 -13.46 -1.20 16.51
C GLN A 61 -11.95 -1.00 16.39
N ILE A 62 -11.23 -0.83 17.52
CA ILE A 62 -9.77 -0.70 17.53
C ILE A 62 -9.11 -1.98 17.01
N PHE A 63 -9.57 -3.16 17.46
CA PHE A 63 -8.99 -4.43 17.02
C PHE A 63 -9.16 -4.67 15.51
N LEU A 64 -10.37 -4.43 14.99
CA LEU A 64 -10.68 -4.55 13.56
C LEU A 64 -9.95 -3.50 12.72
N TRP A 65 -9.79 -2.29 13.28
CA TRP A 65 -9.02 -1.22 12.67
C TRP A 65 -7.54 -1.61 12.55
N ILE A 66 -6.91 -2.15 13.59
CA ILE A 66 -5.51 -2.60 13.55
C ILE A 66 -5.32 -3.72 12.52
N ALA A 67 -6.24 -4.69 12.47
CA ALA A 67 -6.19 -5.77 11.48
C ALA A 67 -6.30 -5.24 10.04
N SER A 68 -7.21 -4.29 9.81
CA SER A 68 -7.38 -3.64 8.51
C SER A 68 -6.17 -2.78 8.15
N PHE A 69 -5.66 -2.02 9.12
CA PHE A 69 -4.48 -1.18 9.00
C PHE A 69 -3.25 -2.00 8.62
N ALA A 70 -3.01 -3.14 9.27
CA ALA A 70 -1.87 -4.01 8.95
C ALA A 70 -1.88 -4.48 7.49
N SER A 71 -3.06 -4.76 6.91
CA SER A 71 -3.21 -5.17 5.51
C SER A 71 -2.95 -4.04 4.52
N PHE A 72 -3.49 -2.87 4.83
CA PHE A 72 -3.34 -1.70 3.96
C PHE A 72 -1.95 -1.07 4.09
N ALA A 73 -1.30 -1.16 5.26
CA ALA A 73 0.05 -0.64 5.51
C ALA A 73 1.15 -1.41 4.79
N VAL A 74 0.89 -2.61 4.26
CA VAL A 74 1.83 -3.28 3.33
C VAL A 74 1.65 -2.74 1.91
N LYS A 75 0.40 -2.60 1.45
CA LYS A 75 0.07 -2.12 0.08
C LYS A 75 0.43 -0.64 -0.10
N VAL A 76 0.14 0.17 0.91
CA VAL A 76 0.66 1.53 1.04
C VAL A 76 2.01 1.36 1.74
N PRO A 77 3.15 1.56 1.06
CA PRO A 77 4.47 1.18 1.58
C PRO A 77 4.86 2.04 2.80
N MET A 78 4.35 1.69 3.99
CA MET A 78 4.70 2.35 5.25
C MET A 78 5.96 1.73 5.83
N VAL A 79 6.71 2.47 6.64
CA VAL A 79 7.82 1.90 7.40
C VAL A 79 7.24 0.99 8.50
N PRO A 80 7.72 -0.26 8.67
CA PRO A 80 8.94 -0.87 8.09
C PRO A 80 8.74 -1.68 6.79
N VAL A 81 7.50 -1.89 6.35
CA VAL A 81 7.12 -2.83 5.28
C VAL A 81 7.21 -2.24 3.86
N HIS A 82 8.07 -1.26 3.61
CA HIS A 82 8.18 -0.59 2.30
C HIS A 82 9.24 -1.22 1.37
N ILE A 83 10.06 -2.14 1.89
CA ILE A 83 11.26 -2.68 1.20
C ILE A 83 10.90 -3.50 -0.04
N TRP A 84 9.72 -4.13 -0.06
CA TRP A 84 9.28 -4.95 -1.19
C TRP A 84 9.11 -4.12 -2.47
N LEU A 85 8.79 -2.82 -2.37
CA LEU A 85 8.45 -1.99 -3.53
C LEU A 85 9.70 -1.62 -4.36
N PRO A 86 10.81 -1.12 -3.77
CA PRO A 86 12.06 -0.90 -4.52
C PRO A 86 12.61 -2.16 -5.17
N GLU A 87 12.53 -3.32 -4.50
CA GLU A 87 13.02 -4.58 -5.06
C GLU A 87 12.15 -5.04 -6.24
N ALA A 88 10.83 -4.95 -6.11
CA ALA A 88 9.90 -5.29 -7.18
C ALA A 88 10.11 -4.45 -8.45
N HIS A 89 10.43 -3.16 -8.30
CA HIS A 89 10.69 -2.28 -9.44
C HIS A 89 11.97 -2.62 -10.20
N VAL A 90 13.02 -3.06 -9.50
CA VAL A 90 14.30 -3.39 -10.13
C VAL A 90 14.15 -4.61 -11.04
N GLU A 91 13.42 -5.62 -10.58
CA GLU A 91 13.31 -6.93 -11.21
C GLU A 91 12.19 -7.03 -12.23
N ALA A 92 11.12 -6.24 -12.07
CA ALA A 92 10.02 -6.27 -13.03
C ALA A 92 10.45 -5.71 -14.41
N PRO A 93 9.94 -6.31 -15.51
CA PRO A 93 10.06 -5.70 -16.84
C PRO A 93 9.38 -4.32 -16.84
N THR A 94 9.76 -3.44 -17.77
CA THR A 94 9.29 -2.04 -17.80
C THR A 94 7.76 -1.93 -17.75
N ALA A 95 7.05 -2.78 -18.49
CA ALA A 95 5.59 -2.86 -18.45
C ALA A 95 5.04 -3.28 -17.08
N GLY A 96 5.68 -4.26 -16.42
CA GLY A 96 5.32 -4.72 -15.07
C GLY A 96 5.51 -3.64 -14.01
N SER A 97 6.60 -2.86 -14.10
CA SER A 97 6.83 -1.71 -13.22
C SER A 97 5.76 -0.63 -13.35
N VAL A 98 5.26 -0.36 -14.56
CA VAL A 98 4.17 0.61 -14.77
C VAL A 98 2.87 0.14 -14.12
N ILE A 99 2.53 -1.14 -14.25
CA ILE A 99 1.32 -1.72 -13.65
C ILE A 99 1.44 -1.74 -12.12
N LEU A 100 2.60 -2.11 -11.59
CA LEU A 100 2.87 -2.16 -10.15
C LEU A 100 2.82 -0.77 -9.49
N ALA A 101 3.38 0.25 -10.16
CA ALA A 101 3.24 1.64 -9.72
C ALA A 101 1.79 2.14 -9.86
N GLY A 102 1.08 1.62 -10.86
CA GLY A 102 -0.25 2.02 -11.30
C GLY A 102 -1.40 1.64 -10.36
N ILE A 103 -1.46 0.35 -10.01
CA ILE A 103 -2.68 -0.25 -9.47
C ILE A 103 -2.55 -0.64 -7.98
N PRO A 104 -1.58 -1.49 -7.56
CA PRO A 104 -1.49 -1.95 -6.17
C PRO A 104 -1.47 -0.83 -5.12
N LEU A 105 -0.66 0.21 -5.35
CA LEU A 105 -0.52 1.35 -4.45
C LEU A 105 -1.83 2.16 -4.32
N LYS A 106 -2.65 2.17 -5.38
CA LYS A 106 -3.92 2.91 -5.44
C LYS A 106 -5.03 2.12 -4.78
N LEU A 107 -5.02 0.80 -4.96
CA LEU A 107 -5.92 -0.10 -4.23
C LEU A 107 -5.69 -0.04 -2.72
N GLY A 108 -4.44 0.14 -2.26
CA GLY A 108 -4.14 0.35 -0.84
C GLY A 108 -4.77 1.63 -0.27
N THR A 109 -4.57 2.76 -0.94
CA THR A 109 -5.16 4.06 -0.53
C THR A 109 -6.67 4.08 -0.66
N TYR A 110 -7.24 3.45 -1.69
CA TYR A 110 -8.67 3.22 -1.82
C TYR A 110 -9.23 2.37 -0.67
N GLY A 111 -8.50 1.34 -0.24
CA GLY A 111 -8.87 0.49 0.89
C GLY A 111 -9.02 1.27 2.21
N PHE A 112 -8.07 2.17 2.50
CA PHE A 112 -8.20 3.07 3.64
C PHE A 112 -9.42 3.98 3.56
N LEU A 113 -9.67 4.58 2.38
CA LEU A 113 -10.77 5.50 2.17
C LEU A 113 -12.15 4.84 2.25
N ARG A 114 -12.28 3.60 1.74
CA ARG A 114 -13.57 2.91 1.64
C ARG A 114 -13.90 2.00 2.81
N PHE A 115 -12.89 1.39 3.43
CA PHE A 115 -13.10 0.47 4.56
C PHE A 115 -12.67 1.10 5.88
N SER A 116 -11.40 1.48 6.02
CA SER A 116 -10.84 1.85 7.32
C SER A 116 -11.49 3.09 7.94
N ILE A 117 -11.56 4.20 7.19
CA ILE A 117 -12.06 5.49 7.70
C ILE A 117 -13.58 5.44 7.98
N PRO A 118 -14.44 5.00 7.05
CA PRO A 118 -15.89 5.09 7.25
C PRO A 118 -16.46 3.96 8.13
N MET A 119 -15.84 2.78 8.21
CA MET A 119 -16.30 1.72 9.12
C MET A 119 -15.92 1.97 10.57
N PHE A 120 -14.76 2.60 10.78
CA PHE A 120 -14.15 2.69 12.10
C PHE A 120 -13.80 4.14 12.47
N PRO A 121 -14.79 5.06 12.56
CA PRO A 121 -14.52 6.49 12.80
C PRO A 121 -13.79 6.76 14.11
N GLU A 122 -14.26 6.23 15.25
CA GLU A 122 -13.64 6.49 16.56
C GLU A 122 -12.23 5.89 16.67
N ALA A 123 -12.05 4.64 16.22
CA ALA A 123 -10.73 4.01 16.19
C ALA A 123 -9.74 4.75 15.27
N THR A 124 -10.24 5.31 14.15
CA THR A 124 -9.43 6.12 13.24
C THR A 124 -8.97 7.42 13.90
N LEU A 125 -9.85 8.11 14.64
CA LEU A 125 -9.50 9.33 15.37
C LEU A 125 -8.42 9.05 16.42
N CYS A 126 -8.59 8.00 17.22
CA CYS A 126 -7.62 7.60 18.24
C CYS A 126 -6.25 7.22 17.63
N SER A 127 -6.25 6.59 16.45
CA SER A 127 -5.04 6.10 15.78
C SER A 127 -4.41 7.10 14.80
N THR A 128 -5.02 8.27 14.59
CA THR A 128 -4.50 9.33 13.70
C THR A 128 -3.07 9.77 14.07
N PRO A 129 -2.71 10.07 15.33
CA PRO A 129 -1.34 10.47 15.66
C PRO A 129 -0.33 9.36 15.35
N PHE A 130 -0.70 8.10 15.54
CA PHE A 130 0.16 6.96 15.21
C PHE A 130 0.48 6.93 13.71
N ILE A 131 -0.52 7.11 12.85
CA ILE A 131 -0.32 7.13 11.40
C ILE A 131 0.54 8.32 10.96
N TYR A 132 0.35 9.49 11.56
CA TYR A 132 1.15 10.67 11.26
C TYR A 132 2.63 10.46 11.61
N THR A 133 2.92 9.89 12.78
CA THR A 133 4.32 9.61 13.17
C THR A 133 4.97 8.61 12.21
N LEU A 134 4.30 7.50 11.89
CA LEU A 134 4.81 6.50 10.94
C LEU A 134 5.04 7.08 9.55
N SER A 135 4.08 7.87 9.04
CA SER A 135 4.17 8.48 7.71
C SER A 135 5.28 9.54 7.65
N ALA A 136 5.43 10.35 8.70
CA ALA A 136 6.50 11.34 8.79
C ALA A 136 7.89 10.68 8.81
N ILE A 137 8.06 9.64 9.63
CA ILE A 137 9.28 8.84 9.66
C ILE A 137 9.54 8.22 8.29
N ALA A 138 8.52 7.69 7.62
CA ALA A 138 8.65 7.11 6.29
C ALA A 138 9.11 8.12 5.24
N ILE A 139 8.55 9.33 5.22
CA ILE A 139 8.96 10.40 4.29
C ILE A 139 10.43 10.76 4.51
N ILE A 140 10.84 10.99 5.76
CA ILE A 140 12.22 11.37 6.09
C ILE A 140 13.18 10.22 5.72
N TYR A 141 12.87 9.00 6.17
CA TYR A 141 13.69 7.82 5.92
C TYR A 141 13.89 7.57 4.42
N THR A 142 12.79 7.55 3.65
CA THR A 142 12.86 7.25 2.21
C THR A 142 13.52 8.35 1.40
N SER A 143 13.38 9.61 1.81
CA SER A 143 14.10 10.73 1.19
C SER A 143 15.61 10.60 1.38
N LEU A 144 16.04 10.25 2.60
CA LEU A 144 17.46 10.04 2.91
C LEU A 144 18.03 8.80 2.21
N THR A 145 17.30 7.69 2.16
CA THR A 145 17.75 6.48 1.47
C THR A 145 17.85 6.69 -0.03
N THR A 146 16.95 7.48 -0.63
CA THR A 146 16.97 7.81 -2.07
C THR A 146 18.28 8.49 -2.47
N SER A 147 18.79 9.41 -1.64
CA SER A 147 20.04 10.13 -1.92
C SER A 147 21.28 9.24 -1.98
N ARG A 148 21.22 8.02 -1.42
CA ARG A 148 22.32 7.04 -1.46
C ARG A 148 22.20 6.04 -2.60
N GLN A 149 21.06 5.98 -3.30
CA GLN A 149 20.87 4.99 -4.36
C GLN A 149 21.54 5.45 -5.66
N ILE A 150 22.25 4.52 -6.31
CA ILE A 150 22.81 4.70 -7.65
C ILE A 150 21.86 4.25 -8.77
N ASP A 151 20.97 3.29 -8.47
CA ASP A 151 20.09 2.68 -9.45
C ASP A 151 18.87 3.56 -9.72
N LEU A 152 18.68 3.99 -10.97
CA LEU A 152 17.55 4.85 -11.36
C LEU A 152 16.18 4.25 -11.00
N LYS A 153 16.00 2.93 -11.20
CA LYS A 153 14.75 2.24 -10.86
C LYS A 153 14.45 2.30 -9.35
N LYS A 154 15.48 2.19 -8.49
CA LYS A 154 15.32 2.30 -7.03
C LYS A 154 15.00 3.73 -6.61
N ILE A 155 15.64 4.72 -7.22
CA ILE A 155 15.37 6.14 -6.96
C ILE A 155 13.88 6.46 -7.23
N ILE A 156 13.37 6.01 -8.38
CA ILE A 156 11.95 6.20 -8.75
C ILE A 156 11.03 5.48 -7.74
N ALA A 157 11.36 4.25 -7.34
CA ALA A 157 10.56 3.50 -6.38
C ALA A 157 10.53 4.17 -4.99
N TYR A 158 11.68 4.59 -4.43
CA TYR A 158 11.71 5.28 -3.13
C TYR A 158 11.00 6.63 -3.15
N SER A 159 11.11 7.39 -4.25
CA SER A 159 10.33 8.63 -4.41
C SER A 159 8.82 8.38 -4.41
N SER A 160 8.39 7.21 -4.91
CA SER A 160 7.00 6.76 -4.88
C SER A 160 6.54 6.43 -3.46
N VAL A 161 7.40 5.80 -2.66
CA VAL A 161 7.12 5.54 -1.24
C VAL A 161 6.91 6.86 -0.49
N ALA A 162 7.78 7.86 -0.67
CA ALA A 162 7.64 9.17 -0.03
C ALA A 162 6.31 9.85 -0.41
N HIS A 163 5.97 9.86 -1.69
CA HIS A 163 4.71 10.47 -2.18
C HIS A 163 3.47 9.76 -1.63
N MET A 164 3.48 8.43 -1.54
CA MET A 164 2.33 7.68 -1.01
C MET A 164 2.14 7.91 0.50
N ASN A 165 3.22 8.05 1.27
CA ASN A 165 3.11 8.40 2.69
C ASN A 165 2.60 9.84 2.90
N LEU A 166 2.90 10.77 1.99
CA LEU A 166 2.29 12.10 1.98
C LEU A 166 0.78 12.03 1.71
N VAL A 167 0.35 11.17 0.78
CA VAL A 167 -1.08 10.90 0.53
C VAL A 167 -1.76 10.36 1.78
N THR A 168 -1.13 9.42 2.50
CA THR A 168 -1.66 8.84 3.74
C THR A 168 -1.89 9.90 4.81
N ILE A 169 -0.93 10.81 5.05
CA ILE A 169 -1.11 11.92 6.00
C ILE A 169 -2.34 12.76 5.62
N GLY A 170 -2.47 13.10 4.34
CA GLY A 170 -3.59 13.91 3.88
C GLY A 170 -4.95 13.17 3.96
N MET A 171 -4.97 11.85 3.79
CA MET A 171 -6.19 11.04 3.90
C MET A 171 -6.76 11.03 5.32
N PHE A 172 -5.90 10.92 6.33
CA PHE A 172 -6.30 10.94 7.73
C PHE A 172 -6.53 12.37 8.28
N SER A 173 -6.17 13.40 7.49
CA SER A 173 -6.54 14.78 7.78
C SER A 173 -7.99 15.06 7.34
N ARG A 174 -8.85 15.40 8.31
CA ARG A 174 -10.28 15.72 8.08
C ARG A 174 -10.52 16.76 6.99
N ALA A 175 -9.57 17.67 6.75
CA ALA A 175 -9.69 18.72 5.75
C ALA A 175 -9.29 18.28 4.33
N ALA A 176 -8.41 17.30 4.20
CA ALA A 176 -7.81 16.91 2.92
C ALA A 176 -8.19 15.50 2.45
N ALA A 177 -8.98 14.75 3.23
CA ALA A 177 -9.33 13.35 2.99
C ALA A 177 -9.78 13.05 1.55
N VAL A 178 -10.59 13.93 0.95
CA VAL A 178 -11.10 13.77 -0.43
C VAL A 178 -10.08 14.20 -1.49
N ARG A 179 -9.17 15.12 -1.17
CA ARG A 179 -8.18 15.67 -2.11
C ARG A 179 -6.91 14.83 -2.19
N SER A 180 -6.57 14.11 -1.13
CA SER A 180 -5.36 13.27 -1.07
C SER A 180 -5.30 12.14 -2.10
N PRO A 181 -6.40 11.43 -2.43
CA PRO A 181 -6.41 10.47 -3.53
C PRO A 181 -6.04 11.11 -4.89
N ILE A 182 -6.38 12.37 -5.12
CA ILE A 182 -6.05 13.09 -6.37
C ILE A 182 -4.53 13.23 -6.53
N LEU A 183 -3.80 13.44 -5.42
CA LEU A 183 -2.34 13.46 -5.41
C LEU A 183 -1.74 12.08 -5.76
N SER A 184 -2.41 10.99 -5.35
CA SER A 184 -2.03 9.62 -5.73
C SER A 184 -2.21 9.36 -7.24
N TYR A 185 -3.28 9.88 -7.86
CA TYR A 185 -3.46 9.80 -9.31
C TYR A 185 -2.45 10.65 -10.09
N GLY A 186 -2.09 11.82 -9.56
CA GLY A 186 -1.03 12.67 -10.11
C GLY A 186 0.33 11.96 -10.17
N HIS A 187 0.62 11.11 -9.17
CA HIS A 187 1.84 10.29 -9.13
C HIS A 187 1.92 9.26 -10.27
N THR A 188 0.79 8.73 -10.74
CA THR A 188 0.72 7.75 -11.83
C THR A 188 0.74 8.33 -13.23
N ARG A 189 0.60 9.65 -13.37
CA ARG A 189 0.77 10.22 -14.70
C ARG A 189 2.20 9.91 -15.15
N PRO A 190 2.39 9.45 -16.39
CA PRO A 190 3.72 9.39 -16.96
C PRO A 190 4.30 10.80 -16.90
N LYS A 191 5.16 11.07 -15.90
CA LYS A 191 6.03 12.25 -15.92
C LYS A 191 6.87 12.02 -17.15
N HIS A 192 6.56 12.76 -18.23
CA HIS A 192 7.19 12.70 -19.54
C HIS A 192 8.18 11.56 -19.64
N VAL A 193 7.67 10.37 -20.00
CA VAL A 193 8.51 9.23 -20.33
C VAL A 193 9.60 9.78 -21.23
N CYS A 194 10.83 9.80 -20.72
CA CYS A 194 11.99 10.22 -21.50
C CYS A 194 11.90 9.49 -22.83
N ARG A 195 12.10 10.21 -23.94
CA ARG A 195 12.33 9.67 -25.29
C ARG A 195 13.54 8.71 -25.39
N ALA A 196 14.02 8.17 -24.27
CA ALA A 196 15.18 7.28 -24.20
C ALA A 196 14.81 5.81 -24.42
N CYS A 197 13.53 5.49 -24.64
CA CYS A 197 13.08 4.15 -25.03
C CYS A 197 12.32 4.19 -26.36
N ASP A 198 12.82 4.96 -27.33
CA ASP A 198 12.45 4.75 -28.73
C ASP A 198 13.45 3.75 -29.35
N PRO A 199 13.01 2.57 -29.81
CA PRO A 199 13.87 1.61 -30.51
C PRO A 199 14.37 2.13 -31.87
N SER A 200 13.91 3.31 -32.32
CA SER A 200 14.29 3.89 -33.62
C SER A 200 15.69 4.55 -33.67
N THR A 201 16.48 4.49 -32.58
CA THR A 201 17.81 5.12 -32.50
C THR A 201 19.00 4.14 -32.43
N TYR A 202 18.81 2.89 -32.86
CA TYR A 202 19.91 1.98 -33.20
C TYR A 202 19.65 1.29 -34.53
#